data_AF-A0A818ADJ1-F1
#
_entry.id   AF-A0A818ADJ1-F1
#
_cell.length_a   1.000
_cell.length_b   1.000
_cell.length_c   1.000
_cell.angle_alpha   90.00
_cell.angle_beta   90.00
_cell.angle_gamma   90.00
#
_symmetry.space_group_name_H-M   'P 1'
#
loop_
_entity.id
_entity.type
_entity.pdbx_description
1 polymer ?
#
loop_
_entity_poly.entity_id
_entity_poly.type
_entity_poly.pdbx_seq_one_letter_code
_entity_poly.pdbx_strand_id
1 'polypeptide(L)'
;MFVILCIIFFFVSFNDSQTIKHLNEISIEEELSIGSIVTSLIDKIPNLEQSNEYDLVTPLSIDLDLFSINHSQHCLIIKNRIDYENLCLKKNHCIISVSIAVSNDDTIDVYILPIRILNTNDNLIKFLVNRTIIEIEENDEYWFKKNYSLPHAYDDDQDLITYSIYLQNWNKPHGLFAFDEKNLLLKLLKKFEREEQNIYLLGFV
;
A
#
# COMPACT_ATOMS: atom_id res chain seq x y z
N MET A 1 74.45 18.51 29.32
CA MET A 1 74.28 18.73 27.87
C MET A 1 72.92 18.14 27.51
N PHE A 2 71.90 19.00 27.35
CA PHE A 2 70.50 18.60 27.24
C PHE A 2 70.19 17.97 25.88
N VAL A 3 69.59 16.79 25.88
CA VAL A 3 69.00 16.15 24.70
C VAL A 3 67.61 16.77 24.49
N ILE A 4 67.44 17.55 23.42
CA ILE A 4 66.14 18.08 23.02
C ILE A 4 65.43 16.99 22.22
N LEU A 5 64.42 16.37 22.83
CA LEU A 5 63.50 15.46 22.16
C LEU A 5 62.39 16.31 21.52
N CYS A 6 62.47 16.54 20.20
CA CYS A 6 61.40 17.18 19.45
C CYS A 6 60.22 16.20 19.30
N ILE A 7 59.21 16.32 20.18
CA ILE A 7 57.93 15.65 20.03
C ILE A 7 57.10 16.44 19.01
N ILE A 8 57.05 15.95 17.77
CA ILE A 8 56.11 16.44 16.77
C ILE A 8 54.72 15.92 17.16
N PHE A 9 53.90 16.77 17.76
CA PHE A 9 52.46 16.52 17.88
C PHE A 9 51.84 16.71 16.49
N PHE A 10 51.65 15.61 15.76
CA PHE A 10 50.69 15.58 14.67
C PHE A 10 49.30 15.72 15.30
N PHE A 11 48.79 16.95 15.39
CA PHE A 11 47.36 17.18 15.56
C PHE A 11 46.68 16.74 14.25
N VAL A 12 46.29 15.46 14.19
CA VAL A 12 45.30 15.03 13.21
C VAL A 12 43.97 15.59 13.70
N SER A 13 43.56 16.73 13.14
CA SER A 13 42.20 17.23 13.30
C SER A 13 41.25 16.26 12.59
N PHE A 14 40.71 15.29 13.32
CA PHE A 14 39.53 14.55 12.88
C PHE A 14 38.31 15.46 13.10
N ASN A 15 37.95 16.24 12.10
CA ASN A 15 36.69 16.99 12.06
C ASN A 15 35.80 16.49 10.92
N ASP A 16 35.80 15.20 10.60
CA ASP A 16 34.79 14.62 9.72
C ASP A 16 33.54 14.30 10.54
N SER A 17 32.84 15.35 10.98
CA SER A 17 31.56 15.18 11.67
C SER A 17 30.47 14.97 10.63
N GLN A 18 30.24 13.71 10.25
CA GLN A 18 29.01 13.34 9.55
C GLN A 18 27.83 13.58 10.49
N THR A 19 26.87 14.42 10.07
CA THR A 19 25.64 14.64 10.85
C THR A 19 24.44 14.03 10.15
N ILE A 20 23.67 13.22 10.88
CA ILE A 20 22.38 12.69 10.43
C ILE A 20 21.28 13.59 10.98
N LYS A 21 20.45 14.13 10.09
CA LYS A 21 19.37 15.07 10.41
C LYS A 21 18.04 14.47 9.95
N HIS A 22 17.04 14.48 10.81
CA HIS A 22 15.70 14.01 10.47
C HIS A 22 14.82 15.19 10.06
N LEU A 23 14.19 15.09 8.90
CA LEU A 23 13.22 16.04 8.40
C LEU A 23 11.80 15.67 8.86
N ASN A 24 10.91 16.65 8.81
CA ASN A 24 9.49 16.41 9.10
C ASN A 24 8.87 15.51 8.03
N GLU A 25 8.10 14.53 8.49
CA GLU A 25 7.31 13.63 7.63
C GLU A 25 6.43 14.42 6.67
N ILE A 26 6.31 13.90 5.46
CA ILE A 26 5.33 14.33 4.46
C ILE A 26 4.44 13.15 4.07
N SER A 27 3.29 13.43 3.46
CA SER A 27 2.41 12.40 2.94
C SER A 27 2.14 12.61 1.46
N ILE A 28 2.10 11.51 0.71
CA ILE A 28 1.71 11.48 -0.70
C ILE A 28 0.72 10.33 -0.93
N GLU A 29 -0.15 10.49 -1.91
CA GLU A 29 -0.95 9.38 -2.44
C GLU A 29 -0.04 8.44 -3.24
N GLU A 30 -0.40 7.16 -3.30
CA GLU A 30 0.17 6.24 -4.28
C GLU A 30 -0.27 6.58 -5.72
N GLU A 31 0.17 5.77 -6.70
CA GLU A 31 -0.23 5.91 -8.11
C GLU A 31 0.02 7.28 -8.75
N LEU A 32 0.83 8.12 -8.10
CA LEU A 32 1.30 9.36 -8.68
C LEU A 32 2.12 9.07 -9.94
N SER A 33 1.89 9.90 -10.96
CA SER A 33 2.58 9.75 -12.24
C SER A 33 4.09 9.90 -12.10
N ILE A 34 4.85 9.12 -12.85
CA ILE A 34 6.31 9.26 -12.94
C ILE A 34 6.65 10.71 -13.33
N GLY A 35 7.62 11.30 -12.63
CA GLY A 35 8.03 12.69 -12.78
C GLY A 35 7.24 13.68 -11.92
N SER A 36 6.21 13.25 -11.20
CA SER A 36 5.46 14.13 -10.27
C SER A 36 6.38 14.62 -9.16
N ILE A 37 6.22 15.90 -8.80
CA ILE A 37 6.97 16.53 -7.70
C ILE A 37 6.39 16.06 -6.37
N VAL A 38 7.23 15.48 -5.54
CA VAL A 38 6.92 15.08 -4.17
C VAL A 38 7.10 16.29 -3.23
N THR A 39 8.28 16.92 -3.28
CA THR A 39 8.57 18.09 -2.46
C THR A 39 9.75 18.88 -3.01
N SER A 40 9.78 20.18 -2.70
CA SER A 40 10.95 21.04 -2.92
C SER A 40 12.01 20.75 -1.87
N LEU A 41 13.25 20.51 -2.30
CA LEU A 41 14.35 20.21 -1.39
C LEU A 41 14.97 21.48 -0.80
N ILE A 42 14.90 22.62 -1.50
CA ILE A 42 15.43 23.91 -1.01
C ILE A 42 14.68 24.35 0.24
N ASP A 43 13.38 24.08 0.31
CA ASP A 43 12.55 24.44 1.47
C ASP A 43 12.78 23.50 2.67
N LYS A 44 13.41 22.35 2.45
CA LYS A 44 13.64 21.31 3.46
C LYS A 44 15.07 21.30 3.98
N ILE A 45 16.05 21.57 3.12
CA ILE A 45 17.47 21.46 3.42
C ILE A 45 18.10 22.85 3.34
N PRO A 46 18.67 23.36 4.45
CA PRO A 46 19.30 24.67 4.46
C PRO A 46 20.52 24.71 3.54
N ASN A 47 20.69 25.82 2.82
CA ASN A 47 21.85 26.09 1.96
C ASN A 47 22.09 25.05 0.85
N LEU A 48 21.06 24.30 0.45
CA LEU A 48 21.18 23.25 -0.57
C LEU A 48 21.73 23.78 -1.90
N GLU A 49 21.30 24.95 -2.35
CA GLU A 49 21.78 25.57 -3.60
C GLU A 49 23.26 25.96 -3.55
N GLN A 50 23.82 26.14 -2.35
CA GLN A 50 25.25 26.44 -2.16
C GLN A 50 26.09 25.17 -1.94
N SER A 51 25.47 23.99 -1.93
CA SER A 51 26.18 22.73 -1.76
C SER A 51 27.02 22.38 -2.99
N ASN A 52 28.11 21.65 -2.77
CA ASN A 52 28.98 21.19 -3.84
C ASN A 52 28.30 20.07 -4.65
N GLU A 53 27.70 19.13 -3.94
CA GLU A 53 27.00 17.99 -4.50
C GLU A 53 25.95 17.50 -3.50
N TYR A 54 24.82 17.02 -4.00
CA TYR A 54 23.85 16.31 -3.19
C TYR A 54 23.15 15.26 -4.05
N ASP A 55 22.84 14.11 -3.47
CA ASP A 55 22.05 13.08 -4.15
C ASP A 55 21.37 12.16 -3.12
N LEU A 56 20.47 11.30 -3.59
CA LEU A 56 19.92 10.20 -2.81
C LEU A 56 21.03 9.23 -2.44
N VAL A 57 21.08 8.86 -1.16
CA VAL A 57 21.89 7.72 -0.73
C VAL A 57 21.28 6.48 -1.36
N THR A 58 22.02 5.81 -2.24
CA THR A 58 21.54 4.67 -3.01
C THR A 58 20.86 3.66 -2.08
N PRO A 59 19.59 3.31 -2.34
CA PRO A 59 18.92 2.33 -1.50
C PRO A 59 19.67 0.99 -1.59
N LEU A 60 19.89 0.36 -0.43
CA LEU A 60 20.50 -0.98 -0.37
C LEU A 60 19.62 -2.07 -0.99
N SER A 61 18.33 -1.78 -1.26
CA SER A 61 17.37 -2.70 -1.86
C SER A 61 16.84 -2.18 -3.19
N ILE A 62 16.68 -3.10 -4.15
CA ILE A 62 16.10 -2.85 -5.47
C ILE A 62 14.66 -2.28 -5.37
N ASP A 63 13.95 -2.61 -4.29
CA ASP A 63 12.55 -2.22 -4.07
C ASP A 63 12.35 -0.74 -3.69
N LEU A 64 13.44 0.03 -3.47
CA LEU A 64 13.38 1.42 -3.01
C LEU A 64 13.79 2.44 -4.09
N ASP A 65 13.93 2.02 -5.34
CA ASP A 65 14.19 2.92 -6.48
C ASP A 65 12.95 3.73 -6.90
N LEU A 66 12.19 4.25 -5.93
CA LEU A 66 10.89 4.89 -6.14
C LEU A 66 11.00 6.39 -6.38
N PHE A 67 12.10 7.00 -5.92
CA PHE A 67 12.31 8.44 -5.98
C PHE A 67 13.62 8.78 -6.70
N SER A 68 13.68 9.99 -7.23
CA SER A 68 14.91 10.60 -7.74
C SER A 68 14.90 12.09 -7.50
N ILE A 69 16.06 12.72 -7.64
CA ILE A 69 16.17 14.18 -7.55
C ILE A 69 16.18 14.77 -8.96
N ASN A 70 15.30 15.74 -9.19
CA ASN A 70 15.45 16.64 -10.33
C ASN A 70 16.37 17.79 -9.91
N HIS A 71 17.65 17.71 -10.26
CA HIS A 71 18.63 18.76 -9.94
C HIS A 71 18.32 20.11 -10.59
N SER A 72 17.67 20.12 -11.77
CA SER A 72 17.31 21.38 -12.44
C SER A 72 16.19 22.13 -11.71
N GLN A 73 15.33 21.42 -10.98
CA GLN A 73 14.20 22.00 -10.25
C GLN A 73 14.41 21.98 -8.73
N HIS A 74 15.51 21.37 -8.25
CA HIS A 74 15.80 21.13 -6.85
C HIS A 74 14.64 20.45 -6.09
N CYS A 75 13.99 19.48 -6.72
CA CYS A 75 12.84 18.76 -6.16
C CYS A 75 13.08 17.26 -6.11
N LEU A 76 12.47 16.61 -5.12
CA LEU A 76 12.29 15.16 -5.11
C LEU A 76 11.10 14.81 -6.02
N ILE A 77 11.29 13.84 -6.90
CA ILE A 77 10.27 13.41 -7.87
C ILE A 77 10.04 11.89 -7.82
N ILE A 78 8.86 11.47 -8.28
CA ILE A 78 8.52 10.05 -8.49
C ILE A 78 9.35 9.50 -9.65
N LYS A 79 10.10 8.43 -9.41
CA LYS A 79 10.89 7.73 -10.44
C LYS A 79 10.17 6.49 -10.98
N ASN A 80 9.54 5.72 -10.10
CA ASN A 80 8.82 4.49 -10.43
C ASN A 80 7.44 4.48 -9.78
N ARG A 81 6.54 3.65 -10.31
CA ARG A 81 5.18 3.47 -9.78
C ARG A 81 5.26 3.06 -8.31
N ILE A 82 4.50 3.76 -7.47
CA ILE A 82 4.31 3.44 -6.06
C ILE A 82 2.93 2.80 -5.96
N ASP A 83 2.92 1.55 -5.52
CA ASP A 83 1.72 0.73 -5.34
C ASP A 83 1.74 0.26 -3.88
N TYR A 84 0.79 0.75 -3.10
CA TYR A 84 0.71 0.60 -1.66
C TYR A 84 0.55 -0.86 -1.27
N GLU A 85 -0.26 -1.62 -2.00
CA GLU A 85 -0.56 -3.02 -1.76
C GLU A 85 0.71 -3.87 -1.82
N ASN A 86 1.52 -3.67 -2.88
CA ASN A 86 2.77 -4.40 -3.06
C ASN A 86 3.86 -3.93 -2.09
N LEU A 87 3.96 -2.63 -1.85
CA LEU A 87 5.02 -2.04 -1.02
C LEU A 87 4.79 -2.29 0.48
N CYS A 88 3.56 -2.10 0.93
CA CYS A 88 3.22 -1.97 2.34
C CYS A 88 2.67 -3.27 2.93
N LEU A 89 2.32 -4.26 2.09
CA LEU A 89 1.80 -5.57 2.48
C LEU A 89 0.67 -5.47 3.52
N LYS A 90 -0.28 -4.56 3.28
CA LYS A 90 -1.47 -4.32 4.13
C LYS A 90 -1.18 -3.74 5.53
N LYS A 91 -0.03 -3.07 5.73
CA LYS A 91 0.24 -2.33 6.98
C LYS A 91 -0.52 -1.00 7.01
N ASN A 92 -1.17 -0.67 8.13
CA ASN A 92 -1.92 0.61 8.30
C ASN A 92 -1.04 1.88 8.30
N HIS A 93 0.27 1.72 8.41
CA HIS A 93 1.22 2.83 8.48
C HIS A 93 2.42 2.52 7.58
N CYS A 94 2.34 2.98 6.33
CA CYS A 94 3.37 2.78 5.34
C CYS A 94 4.24 4.03 5.20
N ILE A 95 5.50 3.93 5.62
CA ILE A 95 6.49 5.00 5.51
C ILE A 95 7.70 4.48 4.76
N ILE A 96 8.13 5.26 3.78
CA ILE A 96 9.40 5.12 3.09
C ILE A 96 10.31 6.26 3.52
N SER A 97 11.50 5.94 4.01
CA SER A 97 12.48 6.95 4.37
C SER A 97 13.48 7.14 3.23
N VAL A 98 13.52 8.35 2.68
CA VAL A 98 14.51 8.75 1.68
C VAL A 98 15.67 9.45 2.37
N SER A 99 16.89 9.02 2.11
CA SER A 99 18.11 9.63 2.65
C SER A 99 18.79 10.46 1.57
N ILE A 100 19.11 11.72 1.87
CA ILE A 100 19.75 12.67 0.96
C ILE A 100 21.10 13.04 1.56
N ALA A 101 22.19 12.70 0.87
CA ALA A 101 23.53 13.13 1.24
C ALA A 101 23.80 14.50 0.61
N VAL A 102 24.36 15.42 1.38
CA VAL A 102 24.70 16.78 0.95
C VAL A 102 26.14 17.04 1.36
N SER A 103 27.00 17.32 0.38
CA SER A 103 28.39 17.69 0.58
C SER A 103 28.55 19.21 0.54
N ASN A 104 29.10 19.76 1.62
CA ASN A 104 29.43 21.17 1.76
C ASN A 104 30.89 21.27 2.24
N ASP A 105 31.76 21.90 1.45
CA ASP A 105 33.19 22.02 1.77
C ASP A 105 33.80 20.69 2.29
N ASP A 106 34.23 20.66 3.54
CA ASP A 106 34.85 19.50 4.21
C ASP A 106 33.85 18.63 4.99
N THR A 107 32.54 18.79 4.81
CA THR A 107 31.50 18.02 5.53
C THR A 107 30.51 17.32 4.62
N ILE A 108 29.96 16.21 5.12
CA ILE A 108 28.85 15.48 4.49
C ILE A 108 27.74 15.33 5.54
N ASP A 109 26.59 15.92 5.24
CA ASP A 109 25.38 15.78 6.03
C ASP A 109 24.41 14.81 5.34
N VAL A 110 23.71 14.00 6.13
CA VAL A 110 22.64 13.11 5.62
C VAL A 110 21.31 13.54 6.20
N TYR A 111 20.37 13.89 5.33
CA TYR A 111 19.00 14.24 5.68
C TYR A 111 18.07 13.06 5.41
N ILE A 112 17.33 12.64 6.43
CA ILE A 112 16.34 11.56 6.31
C ILE A 112 14.95 12.19 6.23
N LEU A 113 14.25 11.97 5.11
CA LEU A 113 12.88 12.39 4.86
C LEU A 113 11.93 11.20 4.94
N PRO A 114 11.09 11.11 5.99
CA PRO A 114 10.00 10.14 6.04
C PRO A 114 8.89 10.57 5.07
N ILE A 115 8.47 9.65 4.20
CA ILE A 115 7.38 9.83 3.25
C ILE A 115 6.33 8.78 3.56
N ARG A 116 5.20 9.23 4.09
CA ARG A 116 4.03 8.39 4.31
C ARG A 116 3.28 8.22 2.99
N ILE A 117 3.07 6.97 2.60
CA ILE A 117 2.23 6.63 1.45
C ILE A 117 0.79 6.47 1.95
N LEU A 118 -0.14 7.15 1.27
CA LEU A 118 -1.57 7.07 1.54
C LEU A 118 -2.20 6.14 0.51
N ASN A 119 -3.00 5.21 1.01
CA ASN A 119 -3.77 4.30 0.18
C ASN A 119 -4.85 5.05 -0.60
N THR A 120 -5.05 4.67 -1.85
CA THR A 120 -6.17 5.09 -2.68
C THR A 120 -7.08 3.91 -3.00
N ASN A 121 -8.27 4.16 -3.54
CA ASN A 121 -9.16 3.09 -3.99
C ASN A 121 -8.96 2.93 -5.51
N ASP A 122 -7.92 2.18 -5.87
CA ASP A 122 -7.57 1.87 -7.25
C ASP A 122 -7.72 0.37 -7.59
N ASN A 123 -7.96 -0.49 -6.58
CA ASN A 123 -8.22 -1.89 -6.76
C ASN A 123 -9.72 -2.20 -6.79
N LEU A 124 -10.10 -3.11 -7.70
CA LEU A 124 -11.49 -3.56 -7.79
C LEU A 124 -11.74 -4.72 -6.82
N ILE A 125 -12.91 -4.65 -6.15
CA ILE A 125 -13.48 -5.79 -5.43
C ILE A 125 -13.65 -6.97 -6.40
N LYS A 126 -13.11 -8.13 -6.01
CA LYS A 126 -13.09 -9.33 -6.85
C LYS A 126 -13.48 -10.60 -6.10
N PHE A 127 -14.16 -11.50 -6.80
CA PHE A 127 -14.34 -12.88 -6.36
C PHE A 127 -13.26 -13.78 -6.97
N LEU A 128 -12.79 -14.77 -6.21
CA LEU A 128 -11.86 -15.79 -6.72
C LEU A 128 -12.52 -16.72 -7.75
N VAL A 129 -13.86 -16.83 -7.71
CA VAL A 129 -14.64 -17.67 -8.59
C VAL A 129 -15.76 -16.85 -9.25
N ASN A 130 -15.89 -16.99 -10.57
CA ASN A 130 -16.90 -16.25 -11.33
C ASN A 130 -18.30 -16.87 -11.23
N ARG A 131 -18.39 -18.15 -10.83
CA ARG A 131 -19.65 -18.88 -10.65
C ARG A 131 -19.50 -19.90 -9.53
N THR A 132 -20.55 -20.01 -8.71
CA THR A 132 -20.70 -21.02 -7.67
C THR A 132 -21.94 -21.84 -7.96
N ILE A 133 -21.84 -23.16 -7.87
CA ILE A 133 -22.97 -24.08 -8.02
C ILE A 133 -23.33 -24.59 -6.63
N ILE A 134 -24.60 -24.44 -6.26
CA ILE A 134 -25.16 -24.96 -5.02
C ILE A 134 -26.16 -26.05 -5.38
N GLU A 135 -25.91 -27.27 -4.95
CA GLU A 135 -26.80 -28.40 -5.16
C GLU A 135 -27.74 -28.55 -3.95
N ILE A 136 -29.04 -28.61 -4.23
CA ILE A 136 -30.09 -28.75 -3.22
C ILE A 136 -30.83 -30.04 -3.52
N GLU A 137 -30.80 -30.97 -2.57
CA GLU A 137 -31.56 -32.22 -2.65
C GLU A 137 -33.04 -31.97 -2.28
N GLU A 138 -33.96 -32.26 -3.20
CA GLU A 138 -35.40 -32.10 -2.98
C GLU A 138 -35.97 -33.04 -1.92
N ASN A 139 -35.32 -34.20 -1.71
CA ASN A 139 -35.78 -35.23 -0.79
C ASN A 139 -35.20 -35.10 0.62
N ASP A 140 -34.44 -34.04 0.90
CA ASP A 140 -33.86 -33.83 2.22
C ASP A 140 -34.93 -33.39 3.24
N GLU A 141 -35.16 -34.21 4.27
CA GLU A 141 -36.12 -33.94 5.35
C GLU A 141 -35.70 -32.79 6.27
N TYR A 142 -34.40 -32.46 6.32
CA TYR A 142 -33.80 -31.42 7.13
C TYR A 142 -33.36 -30.19 6.31
N TRP A 143 -33.93 -29.98 5.13
CA TRP A 143 -33.63 -28.87 4.23
C TRP A 143 -33.60 -27.50 4.94
N PHE A 144 -34.49 -27.28 5.91
CA PHE A 144 -34.64 -26.02 6.66
C PHE A 144 -33.48 -25.74 7.64
N LYS A 145 -32.61 -26.73 7.90
CA LYS A 145 -31.39 -26.58 8.71
C LYS A 145 -30.15 -26.36 7.84
N LYS A 146 -30.25 -26.53 6.52
CA LYS A 146 -29.13 -26.38 5.60
C LYS A 146 -28.79 -24.90 5.41
N ASN A 147 -27.50 -24.61 5.48
CA ASN A 147 -26.91 -23.33 5.12
C ASN A 147 -25.91 -23.59 4.00
N TYR A 148 -25.91 -22.74 2.98
CA TYR A 148 -24.98 -22.84 1.86
C TYR A 148 -24.04 -21.64 1.92
N SER A 149 -22.74 -21.92 2.01
CA SER A 149 -21.71 -20.88 2.05
C SER A 149 -21.58 -20.23 0.68
N LEU A 150 -21.54 -18.90 0.67
CA LEU A 150 -21.26 -18.08 -0.49
C LEU A 150 -19.78 -17.67 -0.48
N PRO A 151 -19.17 -17.46 -1.66
CA PRO A 151 -17.76 -17.08 -1.75
C PRO A 151 -17.52 -15.71 -1.11
N HIS A 152 -16.34 -15.50 -0.55
CA HIS A 152 -15.89 -14.18 -0.13
C HIS A 152 -15.38 -13.40 -1.35
N ALA A 153 -15.72 -12.11 -1.40
CA ALA A 153 -15.00 -11.16 -2.21
C ALA A 153 -13.75 -10.68 -1.46
N TYR A 154 -12.77 -10.21 -2.23
CA TYR A 154 -11.52 -9.68 -1.74
C TYR A 154 -11.31 -8.31 -2.36
N ASP A 155 -10.79 -7.40 -1.55
CA ASP A 155 -10.32 -6.09 -1.94
C ASP A 155 -8.90 -5.94 -1.43
N ASP A 156 -8.01 -5.46 -2.27
CA ASP A 156 -6.63 -5.24 -1.88
C ASP A 156 -6.46 -3.90 -1.15
N ASP A 157 -7.39 -2.95 -1.34
CA ASP A 157 -7.44 -1.64 -0.67
C ASP A 157 -7.90 -1.73 0.80
N GLN A 158 -8.37 -2.90 1.22
CA GLN A 158 -8.92 -3.17 2.56
C GLN A 158 -10.18 -2.35 2.91
N ASP A 159 -10.92 -1.93 1.89
CA ASP A 159 -12.19 -1.24 2.07
C ASP A 159 -13.30 -2.16 2.62
N LEU A 160 -14.36 -1.52 3.14
CA LEU A 160 -15.55 -2.21 3.62
C LEU A 160 -16.33 -2.82 2.44
N ILE A 161 -16.31 -4.15 2.36
CA ILE A 161 -17.11 -4.90 1.38
C ILE A 161 -18.53 -5.09 1.90
N THR A 162 -19.52 -4.72 1.08
CA THR A 162 -20.95 -4.96 1.32
C THR A 162 -21.47 -5.92 0.26
N TYR A 163 -22.33 -6.86 0.65
CA TYR A 163 -22.82 -7.89 -0.28
C TYR A 163 -24.33 -7.75 -0.52
N SER A 164 -24.75 -8.12 -1.72
CA SER A 164 -26.17 -8.23 -2.06
C SER A 164 -26.43 -9.42 -2.98
N ILE A 165 -27.65 -9.95 -2.86
CA ILE A 165 -28.11 -11.05 -3.69
C ILE A 165 -29.45 -10.73 -4.33
N TYR A 166 -29.58 -11.07 -5.61
CA TYR A 166 -30.82 -10.90 -6.36
C TYR A 166 -31.06 -12.08 -7.28
N LEU A 167 -32.33 -12.38 -7.59
CA LEU A 167 -32.66 -13.37 -8.62
C LEU A 167 -32.52 -12.70 -9.99
N GLN A 168 -31.73 -13.31 -10.89
CA GLN A 168 -31.50 -12.73 -12.21
C GLN A 168 -32.77 -12.67 -13.08
N ASN A 169 -33.71 -13.57 -12.83
CA ASN A 169 -34.93 -13.72 -13.64
C ASN A 169 -36.22 -13.37 -12.87
N TRP A 170 -36.33 -12.27 -12.10
CA TRP A 170 -37.59 -11.53 -11.75
C TRP A 170 -37.43 -10.50 -10.61
N ASN A 171 -38.44 -9.64 -10.45
CA ASN A 171 -38.57 -8.63 -9.39
C ASN A 171 -38.69 -9.26 -7.99
N LYS A 172 -37.59 -9.20 -7.23
CA LYS A 172 -37.38 -9.49 -5.80
C LYS A 172 -37.52 -10.96 -5.31
N PRO A 173 -36.60 -11.45 -4.45
CA PRO A 173 -36.53 -12.82 -3.94
C PRO A 173 -37.44 -13.06 -2.73
N HIS A 174 -38.68 -12.56 -2.73
CA HIS A 174 -39.54 -12.77 -1.56
C HIS A 174 -39.91 -14.25 -1.44
N GLY A 175 -39.45 -14.90 -0.36
CA GLY A 175 -39.93 -16.21 0.09
C GLY A 175 -39.18 -17.44 -0.42
N LEU A 176 -38.09 -17.30 -1.19
CA LEU A 176 -37.29 -18.45 -1.64
C LEU A 176 -36.03 -18.66 -0.79
N PHE A 177 -35.27 -17.59 -0.59
CA PHE A 177 -33.99 -17.62 0.10
C PHE A 177 -33.88 -16.46 1.09
N ALA A 178 -33.16 -16.68 2.18
CA ALA A 178 -32.68 -15.63 3.06
C ALA A 178 -31.16 -15.54 2.97
N PHE A 179 -30.64 -14.32 2.94
CA PHE A 179 -29.21 -14.05 2.92
C PHE A 179 -28.76 -13.54 4.28
N ASP A 180 -27.80 -14.25 4.86
CA ASP A 180 -27.08 -13.86 6.07
C ASP A 180 -25.77 -13.20 5.64
N GLU A 181 -25.80 -11.89 5.44
CA GLU A 181 -24.66 -11.09 4.96
C GLU A 181 -23.44 -11.22 5.87
N LYS A 182 -23.66 -11.27 7.19
CA LYS A 182 -22.57 -11.34 8.17
C LYS A 182 -21.76 -12.61 8.04
N ASN A 183 -22.42 -13.74 7.75
CA ASN A 183 -21.77 -15.05 7.67
C ASN A 183 -21.61 -15.56 6.23
N LEU A 184 -22.05 -14.77 5.24
CA LEU A 184 -22.15 -15.16 3.83
C LEU A 184 -22.86 -16.50 3.63
N LEU A 185 -24.03 -16.65 4.25
CA LEU A 185 -24.83 -17.87 4.14
C LEU A 185 -26.13 -17.63 3.39
N LEU A 186 -26.43 -18.52 2.45
CA LEU A 186 -27.74 -18.66 1.83
C LEU A 186 -28.57 -19.70 2.58
N LYS A 187 -29.77 -19.32 2.98
CA LYS A 187 -30.73 -20.16 3.72
C LYS A 187 -31.96 -20.40 2.87
N LEU A 188 -32.47 -21.62 2.88
CA LEU A 188 -33.72 -21.96 2.19
C LEU A 188 -34.91 -21.51 3.04
N LEU A 189 -35.88 -20.83 2.43
CA LEU A 189 -37.12 -20.41 3.11
C LEU A 189 -38.31 -21.34 2.80
N LYS A 190 -38.16 -22.21 1.81
CA LYS A 190 -39.14 -23.22 1.45
C LYS A 190 -38.46 -24.50 0.97
N LYS A 191 -39.23 -25.59 0.92
CA LYS A 191 -38.85 -26.81 0.20
C LYS A 191 -38.93 -26.56 -1.31
N PHE A 192 -37.99 -27.14 -2.06
CA PHE A 192 -37.93 -27.05 -3.52
C PHE A 192 -38.36 -28.37 -4.14
N GLU A 193 -39.01 -28.30 -5.30
CA GLU A 193 -39.44 -29.45 -6.10
C GLU A 193 -38.85 -29.30 -7.51
N ARG A 194 -38.05 -30.28 -7.94
CA ARG A 194 -37.35 -30.22 -9.24
C ARG A 194 -38.33 -30.15 -10.41
N GLU A 195 -39.46 -30.84 -10.32
CA GLU A 195 -40.52 -30.85 -11.33
C GLU A 195 -41.17 -29.48 -11.53
N GLU A 196 -41.21 -28.63 -10.50
CA GLU A 196 -41.67 -27.24 -10.63
C GLU A 196 -40.59 -26.37 -11.26
N GLN A 197 -39.38 -26.42 -10.70
CA GLN A 197 -38.23 -25.67 -11.19
C GLN A 197 -36.92 -26.30 -10.71
N ASN A 198 -36.08 -26.68 -11.66
CA ASN A 198 -34.83 -27.40 -11.40
C ASN A 198 -33.59 -26.49 -11.29
N ILE A 199 -33.67 -25.22 -11.68
CA ILE A 199 -32.54 -24.27 -11.68
C ILE A 199 -32.99 -22.88 -11.23
N TYR A 200 -32.23 -22.29 -10.32
CA TYR A 200 -32.37 -20.89 -9.87
C TYR A 200 -31.07 -20.14 -10.13
N LEU A 201 -31.15 -19.00 -10.83
CA LEU A 201 -30.00 -18.14 -11.11
C LEU A 201 -30.03 -16.93 -10.17
N LEU A 202 -28.99 -16.82 -9.34
CA LEU A 202 -28.79 -15.71 -8.43
C LEU A 202 -27.60 -14.88 -8.90
N GLY A 203 -27.77 -13.56 -8.93
CA GLY A 203 -26.69 -12.59 -8.98
C GLY A 203 -26.24 -12.31 -7.56
N PHE A 204 -24.94 -12.45 -7.32
CA PHE A 204 -24.29 -12.15 -6.05
C PHE A 204 -23.22 -11.10 -6.34
N VAL A 205 -23.35 -9.94 -5.71
CA VAL A 205 -22.49 -8.77 -5.95
C VAL A 205 -22.08 -8.14 -4.64
#